data_AF-A0AAV6WZR9-F1
#
_entry.id   AF-A0AAV6WZR9-F1
#
_cell.length_a   1.000
_cell.length_b   1.000
_cell.length_c   1.000
_cell.angle_alpha   90.00
_cell.angle_beta   90.00
_cell.angle_gamma   90.00
#
_symmetry.space_group_name_H-M   'P 1'
#
loop_
_entity.id
_entity.type
_entity.pdbx_description
1 polymer ?
#
loop_
_entity_poly.entity_id
_entity_poly.type
_entity_poly.pdbx_seq_one_letter_code
_entity_poly.pdbx_strand_id
1 'polypeptide(L)'
;MAAAASYSLQASSSIVKLFGHPLDGKPHLQRVRTVARAQISSDTIEVDISLSPRVNTLKCSKTVAIIDQAAALAQAGVPVIRLATGESDFDTP
;
A
#
# COMPACT_ATOMS: atom_id res chain seq x y z
N MET A 1 -20.65 2.50 8.09
CA MET A 1 -19.97 2.69 6.80
C MET A 1 -20.20 4.14 6.37
N ALA A 2 -19.38 5.06 6.88
CA ALA A 2 -19.59 6.50 6.72
C ALA A 2 -18.74 7.03 5.56
N ALA A 3 -19.40 7.56 4.54
CA ALA A 3 -18.79 8.16 3.36
C ALA A 3 -18.26 9.55 3.72
N ALA A 4 -16.94 9.76 3.59
CA ALA A 4 -16.34 11.09 3.72
C ALA A 4 -16.39 11.79 2.36
N ALA A 5 -17.08 12.93 2.32
CA ALA A 5 -17.31 13.75 1.15
C ALA A 5 -16.01 14.31 0.56
N SER A 6 -15.90 14.28 -0.77
CA SER A 6 -14.82 14.89 -1.53
C SER A 6 -15.01 16.41 -1.60
N TYR A 7 -14.05 17.18 -1.08
CA TYR A 7 -14.06 18.64 -1.18
C TYR A 7 -13.23 19.07 -2.40
N SER A 8 -13.91 19.50 -3.46
CA SER A 8 -13.28 20.10 -4.65
C SER A 8 -12.99 21.57 -4.38
N LEU A 9 -11.70 21.95 -4.36
CA LEU A 9 -11.26 23.35 -4.33
C LEU A 9 -10.73 23.71 -5.73
N GLN A 10 -11.61 24.25 -6.58
CA GLN A 10 -11.21 24.89 -7.83
C GLN A 10 -10.51 26.21 -7.53
N ALA A 11 -9.19 26.23 -7.60
CA ALA A 11 -8.41 27.47 -7.61
C ALA A 11 -8.16 27.87 -9.07
N SER A 12 -9.05 28.71 -9.62
CA SER A 12 -8.80 29.41 -10.88
C SER A 12 -7.76 30.51 -10.67
N SER A 13 -6.59 30.40 -11.29
CA SER A 13 -5.67 31.53 -11.46
C SER A 13 -5.43 31.77 -12.95
N SER A 14 -6.25 32.66 -13.53
CA SER A 14 -6.02 33.18 -14.87
C SER A 14 -4.79 34.09 -14.86
N ILE A 15 -3.75 33.67 -15.57
CA ILE A 15 -2.54 34.43 -15.89
C ILE A 15 -2.90 35.72 -16.64
N VAL A 16 -2.27 36.84 -16.29
CA VAL A 16 -2.10 37.95 -17.22
C VAL A 16 -0.61 38.23 -17.41
N LYS A 17 -0.07 37.68 -18.50
CA LYS A 17 1.19 38.11 -19.11
C LYS A 17 0.90 39.40 -19.87
N LEU A 18 1.49 40.53 -19.47
CA LEU A 18 1.67 41.67 -20.37
C LEU A 18 3.10 42.19 -20.26
N PHE A 19 3.84 42.04 -21.35
CA PHE A 19 5.05 42.80 -21.63
C PHE A 19 4.68 44.29 -21.83
N GLY A 20 5.43 45.21 -21.23
CA GLY A 20 5.31 46.66 -21.49
C GLY A 20 6.25 47.53 -20.61
N HIS A 21 7.17 48.22 -21.30
CA HIS A 21 8.15 49.28 -20.98
C HIS A 21 8.28 49.96 -19.58
N PRO A 22 9.49 50.46 -19.22
CA PRO A 22 9.82 50.98 -17.88
C PRO A 22 9.49 52.46 -17.72
N LEU A 23 8.59 52.79 -16.79
CA LEU A 23 8.31 54.17 -16.37
C LEU A 23 8.57 54.27 -14.86
N ASP A 24 9.37 55.29 -14.53
CA ASP A 24 9.92 55.66 -13.23
C ASP A 24 8.82 55.76 -12.15
N GLY A 25 8.90 54.90 -11.12
CA GLY A 25 7.87 54.79 -10.09
C GLY A 25 8.34 53.91 -8.93
N LYS A 26 8.51 54.53 -7.76
CA LYS A 26 9.03 53.96 -6.51
C LYS A 26 8.47 52.56 -6.21
N PRO A 27 9.30 51.56 -5.85
CA PRO A 27 8.80 50.23 -5.52
C PRO A 27 8.08 50.28 -4.17
N HIS A 28 6.75 50.39 -4.20
CA HIS A 28 5.91 49.99 -3.08
C HIS A 28 6.06 48.47 -2.97
N LEU A 29 6.93 48.03 -2.06
CA LEU A 29 7.14 46.61 -1.75
C LEU A 29 5.88 46.07 -1.05
N GLN A 30 4.86 45.77 -1.85
CA GLN A 30 3.74 44.97 -1.44
C GLN A 30 4.29 43.56 -1.18
N ARG A 31 4.54 43.25 0.09
CA ARG A 31 5.07 41.97 0.56
C ARG A 31 4.03 40.88 0.28
N VAL A 32 4.05 40.32 -0.92
CA VAL A 32 3.28 39.14 -1.30
C VAL A 32 3.88 37.94 -0.57
N ARG A 33 3.14 37.35 0.37
CA ARG A 33 3.52 36.10 1.03
C ARG A 33 3.09 34.94 0.14
N THR A 34 4.03 34.35 -0.60
CA THR A 34 3.80 33.08 -1.28
C THR A 34 3.89 31.94 -0.26
N VAL A 35 2.75 31.31 0.03
CA VAL A 35 2.73 30.03 0.76
C VAL A 35 3.05 28.91 -0.24
N ALA A 36 4.27 28.39 -0.16
CA ALA A 36 4.64 27.18 -0.90
C ALA A 36 3.91 25.99 -0.27
N ARG A 37 2.91 25.44 -0.97
CA ARG A 37 2.30 24.16 -0.60
C ARG A 37 3.26 23.07 -1.06
N ALA A 38 3.97 22.45 -0.12
CA ALA A 38 4.72 21.24 -0.40
C ALA A 38 3.72 20.17 -0.84
N GLN A 39 3.72 19.85 -2.14
CA GLN A 39 3.07 18.63 -2.62
C GLN A 39 4.00 17.48 -2.24
N ILE A 40 3.58 16.69 -1.25
CA ILE A 40 4.18 15.39 -1.00
C ILE A 40 3.77 14.54 -2.20
N SER A 41 4.64 14.44 -3.21
CA SER A 41 4.53 13.38 -4.20
C SER A 41 4.73 12.08 -3.44
N SER A 42 3.63 11.36 -3.21
CA SER A 42 3.71 9.97 -2.78
C SER A 42 4.22 9.19 -3.98
N ASP A 43 5.51 9.29 -4.27
CA ASP A 43 6.18 8.38 -5.18
C ASP A 43 6.01 7.00 -4.56
N THR A 44 5.05 6.25 -5.07
CA THR A 44 4.82 4.87 -4.66
C THR A 44 6.08 4.12 -5.03
N ILE A 45 6.92 3.84 -4.03
CA ILE A 45 8.10 3.01 -4.23
C ILE A 45 7.58 1.65 -4.69
N GLU A 46 7.75 1.35 -5.98
CA GLU A 46 7.42 0.03 -6.51
C GLU A 46 8.43 -0.97 -5.95
N VAL A 47 7.93 -1.84 -5.07
CA VAL A 47 8.71 -2.92 -4.46
C VAL A 47 8.56 -4.16 -5.33
N ASP A 48 9.67 -4.82 -5.65
CA ASP A 48 9.63 -6.11 -6.33
C ASP A 48 9.03 -7.19 -5.41
N ILE A 49 7.90 -7.74 -5.81
CA ILE A 49 7.18 -8.83 -5.12
C ILE A 49 7.50 -10.21 -5.71
N SER A 50 8.42 -10.29 -6.68
CA SER A 50 8.78 -11.54 -7.32
C SER A 50 9.53 -12.47 -6.36
N LEU A 51 9.24 -13.77 -6.48
CA LEU A 51 9.95 -14.79 -5.71
C LEU A 51 11.30 -15.09 -6.36
N SER A 52 12.30 -15.39 -5.53
CA SER A 52 13.61 -15.80 -6.03
C SER A 52 13.52 -17.09 -6.86
N PRO A 53 14.41 -17.28 -7.86
CA PRO A 53 14.42 -18.50 -8.68
C PRO A 53 14.54 -19.80 -7.86
N ARG A 54 15.24 -19.75 -6.72
CA ARG A 54 15.37 -20.90 -5.83
C ARG A 54 14.03 -21.29 -5.23
N VAL A 55 13.28 -20.32 -4.67
CA VAL A 55 11.98 -20.57 -4.04
C VAL A 55 10.94 -21.02 -5.07
N ASN A 56 10.96 -20.44 -6.28
CA ASN A 56 10.02 -20.81 -7.33
C ASN A 56 10.24 -22.23 -7.90
N THR A 57 11.43 -22.80 -7.71
CA THR A 57 11.76 -24.16 -8.18
C THR A 57 11.66 -25.23 -7.09
N LEU A 58 11.39 -24.84 -5.84
CA LEU A 58 11.17 -25.78 -4.76
C LEU A 58 9.88 -26.55 -5.01
N LYS A 59 9.95 -27.87 -4.82
CA LYS A 59 8.76 -28.71 -4.79
C LYS A 59 8.06 -28.52 -3.45
N CYS A 60 6.74 -28.36 -3.47
CA CYS A 60 5.95 -28.41 -2.25
C CYS A 60 6.11 -29.78 -1.55
N SER A 61 6.12 -29.78 -0.21
CA SER A 61 6.14 -31.01 0.58
C SER A 61 4.76 -31.67 0.57
N LYS A 62 4.68 -32.92 0.11
CA LYS A 62 3.43 -33.69 0.11
C LYS A 62 2.91 -33.91 1.53
N THR A 63 3.79 -34.24 2.46
CA THR A 63 3.43 -34.48 3.87
C THR A 63 2.76 -33.26 4.48
N VAL A 64 3.34 -32.07 4.29
CA VAL A 64 2.80 -30.82 4.83
C VAL A 64 1.48 -30.47 4.15
N ALA A 65 1.40 -30.58 2.82
CA ALA A 65 0.17 -30.28 2.08
C ALA A 65 -1.00 -31.18 2.49
N ILE A 66 -0.75 -32.46 2.73
CA ILE A 66 -1.79 -33.41 3.18
C ILE A 66 -2.24 -33.11 4.61
N ILE A 67 -1.30 -32.84 5.52
CA ILE A 67 -1.62 -32.53 6.92
C ILE A 67 -2.45 -31.25 7.00
N ASP A 68 -2.06 -30.21 6.26
CA ASP A 68 -2.78 -28.93 6.22
C ASP A 68 -4.21 -29.10 5.68
N GLN A 69 -4.37 -29.81 4.57
CA GLN A 69 -5.69 -30.10 4.01
C GLN A 69 -6.56 -30.92 4.99
N ALA A 70 -5.99 -31.93 5.64
CA ALA A 70 -6.70 -32.71 6.65
C ALA A 70 -7.12 -31.85 7.85
N ALA A 71 -6.29 -30.90 8.29
CA ALA A 71 -6.63 -29.95 9.34
C ALA A 71 -7.79 -29.03 8.92
N ALA A 72 -7.79 -28.53 7.69
CA ALA A 72 -8.88 -27.72 7.15
C ALA A 72 -10.21 -28.52 7.10
N LEU A 73 -10.17 -29.79 6.69
CA LEU A 73 -11.34 -30.67 6.69
C LEU A 73 -11.88 -30.93 8.10
N ALA A 74 -10.99 -31.19 9.06
CA ALA A 74 -11.37 -31.37 10.47
C ALA A 74 -12.01 -30.10 11.05
N GLN A 75 -11.47 -28.91 10.74
CA GLN A 75 -12.05 -27.62 11.13
C GLN A 75 -13.42 -27.37 10.47
N ALA A 76 -13.63 -27.86 9.25
CA ALA A 76 -14.92 -27.84 8.57
C ALA A 76 -15.93 -28.86 9.13
N GLY A 77 -15.55 -29.66 10.14
CA GLY A 77 -16.41 -30.68 10.76
C GLY A 77 -16.47 -32.00 9.99
N VAL A 78 -15.62 -32.18 8.97
CA VAL A 78 -15.51 -33.46 8.25
C VAL A 78 -14.67 -34.43 9.08
N PRO A 79 -15.15 -35.64 9.38
CA PRO A 79 -14.36 -36.63 10.11
C PRO A 79 -13.14 -37.08 9.29
N VAL A 80 -11.94 -36.81 9.81
CA VAL A 80 -10.66 -37.21 9.19
C VAL A 80 -9.76 -37.85 10.25
N ILE A 81 -9.19 -39.02 9.94
CA ILE A 81 -8.20 -39.67 10.79
C ILE A 81 -6.82 -39.06 10.48
N ARG A 82 -6.30 -38.25 11.41
CA ARG A 82 -5.00 -37.57 11.26
C ARG A 82 -3.86 -38.48 11.70
N LEU A 83 -3.30 -39.24 10.76
CA LEU A 83 -2.06 -40.01 10.98
C LEU A 83 -0.82 -39.12 10.77
N ALA A 84 -0.80 -37.98 11.45
CA ALA A 84 0.29 -37.02 11.33
C ALA A 84 1.59 -37.61 11.92
N THR A 85 2.71 -37.33 11.28
CA THR A 85 4.02 -37.70 11.81
C THR A 85 4.40 -36.72 12.93
N GLY A 86 4.44 -37.19 14.17
CA GLY A 86 5.08 -36.47 15.28
C GLY A 86 4.23 -35.43 16.02
N GLU A 87 2.92 -35.32 15.76
CA GLU A 87 2.03 -34.66 16.72
C GLU A 87 1.74 -35.64 17.85
N SER A 88 2.30 -35.35 19.02
CA SER A 88 1.99 -36.04 20.27
C SER A 88 0.54 -35.74 20.64
N ASP A 89 -0.24 -36.76 20.98
CA ASP A 89 -1.55 -36.55 21.61
C ASP A 89 -1.42 -36.19 23.11
N PHE A 90 -0.21 -36.34 23.65
CA PHE A 90 0.11 -35.94 25.01
C PHE A 90 0.30 -34.43 25.08
N ASP A 91 -0.37 -33.79 26.04
CA ASP A 91 -0.12 -32.42 26.43
C ASP A 91 1.34 -32.26 26.87
N THR A 92 1.98 -31.18 26.44
CA THR A 92 3.33 -30.83 26.92
C THR A 92 3.18 -30.34 28.38
N PRO A 93 3.84 -30.99 29.36
CA PRO A 93 3.68 -30.67 30.78
C PRO A 93 4.17 -29.27 31.17
#